data_AF-A0A527XTU4-F1
#
_entry.id   AF-A0A527XTU4-F1
#
_cell.length_a   1.000
_cell.length_b   1.000
_cell.length_c   1.000
_cell.angle_alpha   90.00
_cell.angle_beta   90.00
_cell.angle_gamma   90.00
#
_symmetry.space_group_name_H-M   'P 1'
#
loop_
_entity.id
_entity.type
_entity.pdbx_description
1 polymer ?
#
loop_
_entity_poly.entity_id
_entity_poly.type
_entity_poly.pdbx_seq_one_letter_code
_entity_poly.pdbx_strand_id
1 'polypeptide(L)'
;ARLQDFSVAAKAGPEAQLLFERMDGSELADLHVPGLYTRAGFNRFFLPQLSRIAQMLVDDQWVLGGGGEQGGIDQDLPKLGPELIDRYGKEFAAAWNGVLDQLKLKAMLK
;
A
#
# COMPACT_ATOMS: atom_id res chain seq x y z
N ALA A 1 4.11 -2.49 15.60
CA ALA A 1 5.06 -1.44 15.16
C ALA A 1 4.28 -0.39 14.37
N ARG A 2 4.50 0.90 14.64
CA ARG A 2 3.89 1.97 13.81
C ARG A 2 4.54 1.92 12.42
N LEU A 3 3.71 1.84 11.37
CA LEU A 3 4.20 2.00 10.01
C LEU A 3 4.68 3.44 9.84
N GLN A 4 5.89 3.61 9.32
CA GLN A 4 6.44 4.93 9.03
C GLN A 4 6.20 5.23 7.56
N ASP A 5 5.75 6.46 7.30
CA ASP A 5 5.61 6.95 5.94
C ASP A 5 6.98 7.10 5.28
N PHE A 6 7.02 6.89 3.97
CA PHE A 6 8.23 7.10 3.18
C PHE A 6 8.32 8.57 2.80
N SER A 7 9.24 9.30 3.42
CA SER A 7 9.57 10.67 3.02
C SER A 7 10.50 10.65 1.81
N VAL A 8 10.10 11.31 0.71
CA VAL A 8 10.93 11.41 -0.49
C VAL A 8 12.23 12.14 -0.19
N ALA A 9 12.16 13.29 0.49
CA ALA A 9 13.34 14.08 0.86
C ALA A 9 14.36 13.28 1.68
N ALA A 10 13.89 12.40 2.58
CA ALA A 10 14.78 11.61 3.44
C ALA A 10 15.33 10.33 2.78
N LYS A 11 14.72 9.86 1.68
CA LYS A 11 15.01 8.55 1.07
C LYS A 11 15.59 8.62 -0.34
N ALA A 12 15.46 9.75 -1.02
CA ALA A 12 15.96 9.93 -2.38
C ALA A 12 17.49 10.19 -2.48
N GLY A 13 18.19 10.22 -1.34
CA GLY A 13 19.64 10.41 -1.27
C GLY A 13 20.04 11.83 -0.82
N PRO A 14 21.32 12.05 -0.49
CA PRO A 14 21.79 13.33 0.07
C PRO A 14 21.61 14.51 -0.89
N GLU A 15 21.67 14.29 -2.20
CA GLU A 15 21.53 15.32 -3.23
C GLU A 15 20.07 15.60 -3.61
N ALA A 16 19.10 14.87 -3.04
CA ALA A 16 17.71 14.94 -3.48
C ALA A 16 17.13 16.35 -3.38
N GLN A 17 17.44 17.08 -2.32
CA GLN A 17 16.97 18.46 -2.13
C GLN A 17 17.59 19.45 -3.13
N LEU A 18 18.75 19.12 -3.70
CA LEU A 18 19.43 19.94 -4.71
C LEU A 18 18.94 19.62 -6.12
N LEU A 19 18.53 18.38 -6.38
CA LEU A 19 18.18 17.91 -7.71
C LEU A 19 16.67 17.93 -7.98
N PHE A 20 15.84 17.81 -6.95
CA PHE A 20 14.40 17.73 -7.11
C PHE A 20 13.65 18.87 -6.42
N GLU A 21 12.52 19.24 -7.01
CA GLU A 21 11.53 20.15 -6.44
C GLU A 21 10.12 19.66 -6.76
N ARG A 22 9.13 20.14 -5.99
CA ARG A 22 7.74 19.84 -6.28
C ARG A 22 7.22 20.72 -7.42
N MET A 23 6.29 20.19 -8.21
CA MET A 23 5.68 20.92 -9.32
C MET A 23 4.95 22.19 -8.87
N ASP A 24 4.35 22.17 -7.69
CA ASP A 24 3.59 23.26 -7.09
C ASP A 24 4.46 24.27 -6.30
N GLY A 25 5.78 24.05 -6.24
CA GLY A 25 6.73 24.91 -5.53
C GLY A 25 6.76 24.73 -4.01
N SER A 26 5.99 23.79 -3.45
CA SER A 26 6.02 23.48 -2.02
C SER A 26 7.22 22.62 -1.62
N GLU A 27 7.40 22.37 -0.33
CA GLU A 27 8.59 21.69 0.19
C GLU A 27 8.62 20.21 -0.19
N LEU A 28 9.78 19.72 -0.63
CA LEU A 28 9.99 18.29 -0.90
C LEU A 28 9.80 17.42 0.35
N ALA A 29 10.01 18.00 1.53
CA ALA A 29 9.81 17.35 2.81
C ALA A 29 8.36 16.91 3.04
N ASP A 30 7.38 17.58 2.41
CA ASP A 30 5.95 17.26 2.54
C ASP A 30 5.52 16.07 1.66
N LEU A 31 6.38 15.63 0.74
CA LEU A 31 6.06 14.57 -0.19
C LEU A 31 6.33 13.19 0.43
N HIS A 32 5.23 12.48 0.71
CA HIS A 32 5.27 11.19 1.41
C HIS A 32 4.42 10.12 0.74
N VAL A 33 4.90 8.88 0.77
CA VAL A 33 4.07 7.69 0.51
C VAL A 33 3.62 7.11 1.85
N PRO A 34 2.31 6.88 2.08
CA PRO A 34 1.84 6.27 3.32
C PRO A 34 2.54 4.95 3.61
N GLY A 35 2.90 4.71 4.88
CA GLY A 35 3.71 3.57 5.29
C GLY A 35 3.13 2.21 4.89
N LEU A 36 1.80 2.13 4.77
CA LEU A 36 1.07 0.96 4.27
C LEU A 36 1.48 0.57 2.83
N TYR A 37 1.77 1.54 1.98
CA TYR A 37 2.14 1.38 0.57
C TYR A 37 3.66 1.44 0.34
N THR A 38 4.43 0.98 1.33
CA THR A 38 5.88 0.84 1.24
C THR A 38 6.27 -0.64 1.24
N ARG A 39 7.52 -0.96 0.88
CA ARG A 39 8.06 -2.33 1.03
C ARG A 39 7.88 -2.87 2.44
N ALA A 40 8.06 -2.03 3.47
CA ALA A 40 7.86 -2.43 4.86
C ALA A 40 6.38 -2.66 5.18
N GLY A 41 5.48 -1.79 4.71
CA GLY A 41 4.03 -1.95 4.84
C GLY A 41 3.53 -3.24 4.20
N PHE A 42 3.98 -3.55 2.99
CA PHE A 42 3.62 -4.79 2.30
C PHE A 42 4.05 -6.03 3.09
N ASN A 43 5.34 -6.13 3.41
CA ASN A 43 5.90 -7.35 3.99
C ASN A 43 5.55 -7.53 5.49
N ARG A 44 5.52 -6.44 6.26
CA ARG A 44 5.40 -6.49 7.72
C ARG A 44 4.00 -6.20 8.24
N PHE A 45 3.09 -5.73 7.39
CA PHE A 45 1.72 -5.44 7.79
C PHE A 45 0.70 -6.10 6.86
N PHE A 46 0.70 -5.77 5.57
CA PHE A 46 -0.33 -6.26 4.65
C PHE A 46 -0.35 -7.79 4.56
N LEU A 47 0.80 -8.44 4.29
CA LEU A 47 0.86 -9.91 4.20
C LEU A 47 0.43 -10.60 5.51
N PRO A 48 0.92 -10.20 6.71
CA PRO A 48 0.41 -10.76 7.97
C PRO A 48 -1.08 -10.55 8.21
N GLN A 49 -1.63 -9.38 7.86
CA GLN A 49 -3.07 -9.13 7.99
C GLN A 49 -3.87 -9.99 7.02
N LEU A 50 -3.41 -10.13 5.78
CA LEU A 50 -4.05 -10.98 4.77
C LEU A 50 -4.07 -12.44 5.23
N SER A 51 -2.97 -12.97 5.77
CA SER A 51 -2.92 -14.32 6.34
C SER A 51 -3.87 -14.47 7.54
N ARG A 52 -3.98 -13.46 8.40
CA ARG A 52 -4.93 -13.49 9.53
C ARG A 52 -6.38 -13.53 9.05
N ILE A 53 -6.72 -12.73 8.05
CA ILE A 53 -8.06 -12.72 7.46
C ILE A 53 -8.37 -14.09 6.84
N ALA A 54 -7.42 -14.67 6.11
CA ALA A 54 -7.58 -16.02 5.55
C ALA A 54 -7.84 -17.06 6.64
N GLN A 55 -7.12 -17.00 7.77
CA GLN A 55 -7.34 -17.92 8.89
C GLN A 55 -8.72 -17.72 9.55
N MET A 56 -9.13 -16.47 9.80
CA MET A 56 -10.46 -16.17 10.33
C MET A 56 -11.57 -16.72 9.43
N LEU A 57 -11.39 -16.61 8.12
CA LEU A 57 -12.35 -17.10 7.14
C LEU A 57 -12.49 -18.63 7.19
N VAL A 58 -11.39 -19.35 7.37
CA VAL A 58 -11.39 -20.82 7.57
C VAL A 58 -12.06 -21.20 8.90
N ASP A 59 -11.75 -20.47 9.98
CA ASP A 59 -12.31 -20.73 11.31
C ASP A 59 -13.83 -20.46 11.33
N ASP A 60 -14.28 -19.37 10.69
CA ASP A 60 -15.70 -19.00 10.56
C ASP A 60 -16.45 -19.96 9.61
N GLN A 61 -15.81 -20.47 8.55
CA GLN A 61 -16.41 -21.44 7.63
C GLN A 61 -16.77 -22.76 8.35
N TRP A 62 -16.02 -23.14 9.39
CA TRP A 62 -16.38 -24.28 10.26
C TRP A 62 -17.63 -23.99 11.11
N VAL A 63 -17.82 -22.75 11.57
CA VAL A 63 -19.03 -22.33 12.31
C VAL A 63 -20.26 -22.32 11.40
N LEU A 64 -20.07 -22.01 10.11
CA LEU A 64 -21.14 -21.93 9.11
C LEU A 64 -21.57 -23.31 8.55
N GLY A 65 -20.73 -24.34 8.63
CA GLY A 65 -20.98 -25.69 8.09
C GLY A 65 -21.81 -26.65 8.97
N GLY A 66 -22.30 -26.21 10.13
CA GLY A 66 -23.09 -27.04 11.07
C GLY A 66 -24.56 -27.25 10.71
N GLY A 67 -25.11 -26.52 9.73
CA GLY A 67 -26.50 -26.64 9.31
C GLY A 67 -26.62 -26.31 7.83
N GLY A 68 -27.12 -27.27 7.04
CA GLY A 68 -27.20 -27.18 5.59
C GLY A 68 -27.87 -25.90 5.08
N GLU A 69 -27.53 -25.56 3.84
CA GLU A 69 -28.05 -24.43 3.03
C GLU A 69 -27.23 -23.12 3.09
N GLN A 70 -26.03 -23.10 2.49
CA GLN A 70 -25.28 -21.86 2.20
C GLN A 70 -24.60 -21.88 0.81
N GLY A 71 -25.35 -22.15 -0.26
CA GLY A 71 -24.80 -22.35 -1.62
C GLY A 71 -24.16 -21.12 -2.31
N GLY A 72 -24.15 -19.94 -1.68
CA GLY A 72 -23.62 -18.69 -2.26
C GLY A 72 -22.32 -18.18 -1.63
N ILE A 73 -22.22 -18.21 -0.30
CA ILE A 73 -21.10 -17.61 0.45
C ILE A 73 -19.80 -18.39 0.20
N ASP A 74 -19.88 -19.72 0.13
CA ASP A 74 -18.72 -20.59 -0.15
C ASP A 74 -18.08 -20.34 -1.53
N GLN A 75 -18.80 -19.78 -2.50
CA GLN A 75 -18.29 -19.53 -3.86
C GLN A 75 -17.51 -18.21 -3.99
N ASP A 76 -17.76 -17.25 -3.09
CA ASP A 76 -17.14 -15.92 -3.13
C ASP A 76 -15.97 -15.80 -2.15
N LEU A 77 -15.97 -16.56 -1.06
CA LEU A 77 -14.86 -16.66 -0.10
C LEU A 77 -13.48 -16.89 -0.77
N PRO A 78 -13.34 -17.84 -1.72
CA PRO A 78 -12.06 -18.08 -2.40
C PRO A 78 -11.57 -16.90 -3.25
N LYS A 79 -12.45 -16.00 -3.70
CA LYS A 79 -12.10 -14.84 -4.54
C LYS A 79 -11.60 -13.64 -3.74
N LEU A 80 -11.93 -13.58 -2.45
CA LEU A 80 -11.57 -12.45 -1.57
C LEU A 80 -10.06 -12.23 -1.45
N GLY A 81 -9.26 -13.30 -1.40
CA GLY A 81 -7.80 -13.19 -1.33
C GLY A 81 -7.21 -12.45 -2.54
N PRO A 82 -7.43 -12.96 -3.77
CA PRO A 82 -7.03 -12.29 -5.01
C PRO A 82 -7.56 -10.85 -5.13
N GLU A 83 -8.81 -10.59 -4.78
CA GLU A 83 -9.40 -9.25 -4.84
C GLU A 83 -8.74 -8.27 -3.86
N LEU A 84 -8.42 -8.70 -2.65
CA LEU A 84 -7.71 -7.88 -1.67
C LEU A 84 -6.28 -7.56 -2.14
N ILE A 85 -5.60 -8.52 -2.77
CA ILE A 85 -4.27 -8.32 -3.35
C ILE A 85 -4.33 -7.33 -4.52
N ASP A 86 -5.28 -7.50 -5.44
CA ASP A 86 -5.48 -6.61 -6.57
C ASP A 86 -5.78 -5.18 -6.11
N ARG A 87 -6.71 -5.03 -5.17
CA ARG A 87 -7.05 -3.72 -4.60
C ARG A 87 -5.84 -3.09 -3.91
N TYR A 88 -5.10 -3.84 -3.09
CA TYR A 88 -3.89 -3.33 -2.46
C TYR A 88 -2.84 -2.89 -3.50
N GLY A 89 -2.64 -3.68 -4.57
CA GLY A 89 -1.71 -3.36 -5.65
C GLY A 89 -2.08 -2.08 -6.39
N LYS A 90 -3.37 -1.87 -6.68
CA LYS A 90 -3.88 -0.64 -7.31
C LYS A 90 -3.62 0.58 -6.43
N GLU A 91 -3.96 0.51 -5.14
CA GLU A 91 -3.72 1.60 -4.19
C GLU A 91 -2.23 1.86 -3.97
N PHE A 92 -1.40 0.81 -3.95
CA PHE A 92 0.05 0.92 -3.88
C PHE A 92 0.59 1.72 -5.06
N ALA A 93 0.21 1.34 -6.30
CA ALA A 93 0.62 2.05 -7.50
C ALA A 93 0.12 3.50 -7.50
N ALA A 94 -1.15 3.73 -7.13
CA ALA A 94 -1.72 5.07 -7.06
C ALA A 94 -0.98 5.98 -6.06
N ALA A 95 -0.63 5.46 -4.87
CA ALA A 95 0.11 6.22 -3.87
C ALA A 95 1.50 6.63 -4.37
N TRP A 96 2.21 5.75 -5.07
CA TRP A 96 3.50 6.07 -5.65
C TRP A 96 3.40 7.01 -6.85
N ASN A 97 2.49 6.76 -7.78
CA ASN A 97 2.27 7.62 -8.94
C ASN A 97 1.89 9.03 -8.49
N GLY A 98 0.97 9.17 -7.53
CA GLY A 98 0.59 10.48 -7.00
C GLY A 98 1.75 11.26 -6.39
N VAL A 99 2.76 10.59 -5.82
CA VAL A 99 3.99 11.22 -5.34
C VAL A 99 4.93 11.57 -6.50
N LEU A 100 5.17 10.64 -7.42
CA LEU A 100 6.09 10.84 -8.54
C LEU A 100 5.59 11.91 -9.53
N ASP A 101 4.28 11.99 -9.73
CA ASP A 101 3.61 12.99 -10.58
C ASP A 101 3.67 14.41 -10.01
N GLN A 102 4.18 14.58 -8.80
CA GLN A 102 4.43 15.89 -8.19
C GLN A 102 5.92 16.27 -8.19
N LEU A 103 6.80 15.39 -8.66
CA LEU A 103 8.24 15.58 -8.61
C LEU A 103 8.77 16.06 -9.97
N LYS A 104 9.65 17.06 -9.95
CA LYS A 104 10.42 17.47 -11.14
C LYS A 104 11.87 17.70 -10.78
N LEU A 105 12.73 17.65 -11.79
CA LEU A 105 14.13 18.07 -11.67
C LEU A 105 14.20 19.59 -11.59
N LYS A 106 15.04 20.10 -10.70
CA LYS A 106 15.38 21.53 -10.66
C LYS A 106 16.12 21.90 -11.95
N ALA A 107 15.82 23.07 -12.48
CA ALA A 107 16.56 23.61 -13.61
C ALA A 107 18.02 23.84 -13.18
N MET A 108 18.98 23.22 -13.86
CA MET A 108 20.39 23.53 -13.63
C MET A 108 20.70 24.88 -14.26
N LEU A 109 21.15 25.82 -13.43
CA LEU A 109 21.74 27.07 -13.92
C LEU A 109 23.00 26.69 -14.73
N LYS A 110 23.00 27.07 -16.01
CA LYS A 110 24.16 26.96 -16.89
C LYS A 110 25.26 27.94 -16.48
#